data_AF-I2F6D4-F1
#
_entry.id   AF-I2F6D4-F1
#
_cell.length_a   1.000
_cell.length_b   1.000
_cell.length_c   1.000
_cell.angle_alpha   90.00
_cell.angle_beta   90.00
_cell.angle_gamma   90.00
#
_symmetry.space_group_name_H-M   'P 1'
#
loop_
_entity.id
_entity.type
_entity.pdbx_description
1 polymer ?
#
loop_
_entity_poly.entity_id
_entity_poly.type
_entity_poly.pdbx_seq_one_letter_code
_entity_poly.pdbx_strand_id
1 'polypeptide(L)'
;MSKGIAWLLVVLISAAAIVNLATTVITSNKLLEEISTVRTDLFTLKSRVASLDTVVTDIRNRIEQSGDFVKSVHFTRSSTTLEKVALKASVTLSEFTEGSQLFLNIIDEDAEVRSYELKSENGVFTAMIELLPDETYHGQVRVIDGNKETLSNEFAIPHDLYNVQRYQLLGHAWLLETDKIHYSFDLYTHYCKDEELRISEAAIKVVEGQDTRETLFLPLGNSQELAKTVYYEADRDASPTFVAEITYGFGESKTEEVKINYHF
;
A
#
# COMPACT_ATOMS: atom_id res chain seq x y z
N MET A 1 -66.06 44.72 -1.44
CA MET A 1 -64.67 44.30 -1.72
C MET A 1 -64.05 43.38 -0.64
N SER A 2 -64.80 42.63 0.18
CA SER A 2 -64.19 41.75 1.22
C SER A 2 -64.24 40.24 0.90
N LYS A 3 -65.22 39.76 0.14
CA LYS A 3 -65.37 38.31 -0.16
C LYS A 3 -64.29 37.76 -1.10
N GLY A 4 -63.83 38.57 -2.06
CA GLY A 4 -62.76 38.16 -2.99
C GLY A 4 -61.40 38.03 -2.32
N ILE A 5 -61.07 38.91 -1.38
CA ILE A 5 -59.82 38.86 -0.60
C ILE A 5 -59.82 37.64 0.33
N ALA A 6 -60.94 37.34 0.99
CA ALA A 6 -61.07 36.18 1.87
C ALA A 6 -60.90 34.84 1.10
N TRP A 7 -61.47 34.73 -0.10
CA TRP A 7 -61.30 33.56 -0.96
C TRP A 7 -59.85 33.37 -1.41
N LEU A 8 -59.19 34.46 -1.79
CA LEU A 8 -57.79 34.45 -2.23
C LEU A 8 -56.86 34.01 -1.09
N LEU A 9 -57.18 34.42 0.16
CA LEU A 9 -56.43 34.03 1.36
C LEU A 9 -56.60 32.54 1.70
N VAL A 10 -57.81 31.99 1.57
CA VAL A 10 -58.08 30.55 1.75
C VAL A 10 -57.35 29.71 0.70
N VAL A 11 -57.35 30.15 -0.56
CA VAL A 11 -56.61 29.48 -1.65
C VAL A 11 -55.11 29.49 -1.38
N LEU A 12 -54.55 30.63 -0.92
CA LEU A 12 -53.13 30.74 -0.59
C LEU A 12 -52.73 29.85 0.60
N ILE A 13 -53.53 29.80 1.67
CA ILE A 13 -53.27 28.92 2.82
C ILE A 13 -53.34 27.45 2.39
N SER A 14 -54.32 27.09 1.57
CA SER A 14 -54.48 25.71 1.08
C SER A 14 -53.33 25.29 0.17
N ALA A 15 -52.90 26.17 -0.73
CA ALA A 15 -51.75 25.94 -1.60
C ALA A 15 -50.45 25.81 -0.80
N ALA A 16 -50.22 26.68 0.19
CA ALA A 16 -49.07 26.59 1.09
C ALA A 16 -49.07 25.28 1.90
N ALA A 17 -50.23 24.84 2.39
CA ALA A 17 -50.36 23.57 3.10
C ALA A 17 -50.04 22.36 2.21
N ILE A 18 -50.51 22.37 0.96
CA ILE A 18 -50.24 21.29 -0.02
C ILE A 18 -48.75 21.24 -0.38
N VAL A 19 -48.12 22.39 -0.62
CA VAL A 19 -46.66 22.46 -0.90
C VAL A 19 -45.85 21.98 0.29
N ASN A 20 -46.23 22.36 1.51
CA ASN A 20 -45.55 21.90 2.73
C ASN A 20 -45.69 20.38 2.93
N LEU A 21 -46.88 19.83 2.67
CA LEU A 21 -47.12 18.39 2.72
C LEU A 21 -46.29 17.65 1.65
N ALA A 22 -46.26 18.13 0.41
CA ALA A 22 -45.45 17.56 -0.66
C ALA A 22 -43.95 17.57 -0.33
N THR A 23 -43.45 18.68 0.23
CA THR A 23 -42.04 18.82 0.65
C THR A 23 -41.71 17.85 1.78
N THR A 24 -42.63 17.69 2.74
CA THR A 24 -42.51 16.73 3.85
C THR A 24 -42.48 15.29 3.35
N VAL A 25 -43.34 14.93 2.39
CA VAL A 25 -43.36 13.60 1.77
C VAL A 25 -42.07 13.32 1.00
N ILE A 26 -41.56 14.28 0.22
CA ILE A 26 -40.29 14.13 -0.51
C ILE A 26 -39.13 13.92 0.47
N THR A 27 -39.09 14.73 1.54
CA THR A 27 -38.06 14.62 2.58
C THR A 27 -38.15 13.27 3.30
N SER A 28 -39.36 12.82 3.62
CA SER A 28 -39.60 11.51 4.24
C SER A 28 -39.18 10.35 3.35
N ASN A 29 -39.44 10.42 2.04
CA ASN A 29 -39.03 9.39 1.09
C ASN A 29 -37.50 9.33 0.97
N LYS A 30 -36.83 10.49 0.95
CA LYS A 30 -35.37 10.56 0.92
C LYS A 30 -34.75 9.95 2.19
N LEU A 31 -35.32 10.24 3.36
CA LEU A 31 -34.89 9.65 4.63
C LEU A 31 -35.09 8.12 4.66
N LEU A 32 -36.18 7.61 4.07
CA LEU A 32 -36.41 6.18 3.95
C LEU A 32 -35.39 5.48 3.04
N GLU A 33 -35.00 6.14 1.95
CA GLU A 33 -33.94 5.65 1.06
C GLU A 33 -32.58 5.62 1.76
N GLU A 34 -32.21 6.69 2.47
CA GLU A 34 -30.98 6.75 3.27
C GLU A 34 -30.95 5.65 4.35
N ILE A 35 -32.08 5.41 5.04
CA ILE A 35 -32.21 4.31 6.02
C ILE A 35 -32.03 2.94 5.35
N SER A 36 -32.55 2.76 4.14
CA SER A 36 -32.38 1.52 3.37
C SER A 36 -30.92 1.26 3.01
N THR A 37 -30.20 2.30 2.59
CA THR A 37 -28.75 2.22 2.29
C THR A 37 -27.96 1.87 3.56
N VAL A 38 -28.19 2.59 4.66
CA VAL A 38 -27.53 2.32 5.95
C VAL A 38 -27.80 0.89 6.43
N ARG A 39 -29.02 0.37 6.24
CA ARG A 39 -29.35 -1.01 6.60
C ARG A 39 -28.56 -2.04 5.78
N THR A 40 -28.35 -1.76 4.49
CA THR A 40 -27.59 -2.63 3.59
C THR A 40 -26.10 -2.62 3.95
N ASP A 41 -25.56 -1.45 4.25
CA ASP A 41 -24.18 -1.30 4.72
C ASP A 41 -23.96 -2.02 6.05
N LEU A 42 -24.90 -1.92 6.98
CA LEU A 42 -24.83 -2.60 8.28
C LEU A 42 -24.90 -4.12 8.14
N PHE A 43 -25.69 -4.63 7.20
CA PHE A 43 -25.72 -6.06 6.89
C PHE A 43 -24.38 -6.54 6.30
N THR A 44 -23.81 -5.76 5.38
CA THR A 44 -22.49 -6.02 4.79
C THR A 44 -21.40 -6.01 5.86
N LEU A 45 -21.42 -5.02 6.76
CA LEU A 45 -20.47 -4.91 7.87
C LEU A 45 -20.60 -6.10 8.82
N LYS A 46 -21.82 -6.49 9.19
CA LYS A 46 -22.07 -7.66 10.06
C LYS A 46 -21.55 -8.95 9.43
N SER A 47 -21.72 -9.12 8.12
CA SER A 47 -21.16 -10.26 7.38
C SER A 47 -19.63 -10.26 7.41
N ARG A 48 -18.98 -9.10 7.22
CA ARG A 48 -17.52 -8.98 7.32
C ARG A 48 -17.01 -9.28 8.73
N VAL A 49 -17.71 -8.83 9.78
CA VAL A 49 -17.36 -9.15 11.18
C VAL A 49 -17.46 -10.65 11.45
N ALA A 50 -18.54 -11.31 11.03
CA ALA A 50 -18.68 -12.76 11.20
C ALA A 50 -17.59 -13.55 10.44
N SER A 51 -17.18 -13.07 9.26
CA SER A 51 -16.04 -13.64 8.52
C SER A 51 -14.73 -13.46 9.28
N LEU A 52 -14.51 -12.31 9.91
CA LEU A 52 -13.32 -12.06 10.73
C LEU A 52 -13.30 -12.93 11.98
N ASP A 53 -14.43 -13.08 12.67
CA ASP A 53 -14.53 -13.97 13.85
C ASP A 53 -14.20 -15.42 13.49
N THR A 54 -14.63 -15.86 12.31
CA THR A 54 -14.30 -17.19 11.78
C THR A 54 -12.80 -17.32 11.52
N VAL A 55 -12.17 -16.33 10.87
CA VAL A 55 -10.72 -16.30 10.62
C VAL A 55 -9.93 -16.27 11.93
N VAL A 56 -10.35 -15.46 12.91
CA VAL A 56 -9.70 -15.37 14.23
C VAL A 56 -9.81 -16.69 14.98
N THR A 57 -10.97 -17.36 14.92
CA THR A 57 -11.18 -18.66 15.55
C THR A 57 -10.33 -19.73 14.88
N ASP A 58 -10.22 -19.72 13.55
CA ASP A 58 -9.40 -20.67 12.80
C ASP A 58 -7.90 -20.46 13.06
N ILE A 59 -7.45 -19.20 13.16
CA ILE A 59 -6.09 -18.83 13.61
C ILE A 59 -5.85 -19.32 15.03
N ARG A 60 -6.78 -19.08 15.96
CA ARG A 60 -6.66 -19.54 17.36
C ARG A 60 -6.55 -21.06 17.43
N ASN A 61 -7.43 -21.78 16.72
CA ASN A 61 -7.41 -23.23 16.68
C ASN A 61 -6.10 -23.76 16.06
N ARG A 62 -5.58 -23.11 15.02
CA ARG A 62 -4.27 -23.45 14.44
C ARG A 62 -3.11 -23.23 15.41
N ILE A 63 -3.12 -22.13 16.16
CA ILE A 63 -2.11 -21.85 17.20
C ILE A 63 -2.18 -22.93 18.29
N GLU A 64 -3.38 -23.25 18.78
CA GLU A 64 -3.61 -24.22 19.86
C GLU A 64 -3.32 -25.68 19.43
N GLN A 65 -3.52 -26.02 18.15
CA GLN A 65 -3.29 -27.38 17.63
C GLN A 65 -1.85 -27.65 17.16
N SER A 66 -1.02 -26.62 16.96
CA SER A 66 0.28 -26.78 16.28
C SER A 66 1.34 -27.59 17.05
N GLY A 67 1.19 -27.75 18.37
CA GLY A 67 2.26 -28.31 19.21
C GLY A 67 3.54 -27.45 19.23
N ASP A 68 3.50 -26.26 18.61
CA ASP A 68 4.60 -25.30 18.58
C ASP A 68 4.67 -24.54 19.91
N PHE A 69 5.87 -24.23 20.34
CA PHE A 69 6.09 -23.42 21.55
C PHE A 69 6.01 -21.92 21.24
N VAL A 70 5.95 -21.52 19.97
CA VAL A 70 5.69 -20.14 19.56
C VAL A 70 4.19 -19.88 19.51
N LYS A 71 3.70 -19.03 20.41
CA LYS A 71 2.28 -18.65 20.49
C LYS A 71 1.89 -17.60 19.46
N SER A 72 2.75 -16.61 19.25
CA SER A 72 2.51 -15.55 18.28
C SER A 72 3.80 -14.87 17.86
N VAL A 73 3.85 -14.44 16.60
CA VAL A 73 4.89 -13.57 16.04
C VAL A 73 4.21 -12.36 15.43
N HIS A 74 4.70 -11.18 15.77
CA HIS A 74 4.24 -9.91 15.22
C HIS A 74 5.44 -9.12 14.70
N PHE A 75 5.23 -8.42 13.58
CA PHE A 75 6.24 -7.58 12.97
C PHE A 75 5.70 -6.16 12.85
N THR A 76 6.53 -5.20 13.24
CA THR A 76 6.22 -3.78 13.08
C THR A 76 7.36 -3.11 12.34
N ARG A 77 7.04 -2.34 11.29
CA ARG A 77 8.04 -1.56 10.56
C ARG A 77 8.61 -0.48 11.48
N SER A 78 9.94 -0.41 11.55
CA SER A 78 10.64 0.60 12.35
C SER A 78 11.29 1.68 11.48
N SER A 79 11.83 1.30 10.32
CA SER A 79 12.39 2.24 9.35
C SER A 79 12.45 1.62 7.96
N THR A 80 12.62 2.45 6.95
CA THR A 80 12.66 2.05 5.54
C THR A 80 13.65 2.92 4.80
N THR A 81 14.47 2.27 3.98
CA THR A 81 15.30 2.90 2.95
C THR A 81 15.10 2.13 1.64
N LEU A 82 15.63 2.64 0.54
CA LEU A 82 15.63 1.95 -0.75
C LEU A 82 16.36 0.60 -0.72
N GLU A 83 17.37 0.47 0.14
CA GLU A 83 18.19 -0.73 0.23
C GLU A 83 17.61 -1.76 1.21
N LYS A 84 16.99 -1.30 2.30
CA LYS A 84 16.57 -2.18 3.39
C LYS A 84 15.37 -1.66 4.17
N VAL A 85 14.59 -2.59 4.72
CA VAL A 85 13.51 -2.30 5.66
C VAL A 85 13.84 -2.93 7.00
N ALA A 86 13.81 -2.13 8.06
CA ALA A 86 14.01 -2.62 9.42
C ALA A 86 12.66 -2.94 10.06
N LEU A 87 12.49 -4.18 10.54
CA LEU A 87 11.32 -4.63 11.27
C LEU A 87 11.69 -4.93 12.73
N LYS A 88 10.82 -4.53 13.66
CA LYS A 88 10.83 -5.06 15.03
C LYS A 88 10.00 -6.35 15.04
N ALA A 89 10.66 -7.48 15.21
CA ALA A 89 10.01 -8.76 15.47
C ALA A 89 9.65 -8.85 16.96
N SER A 90 8.44 -9.29 17.26
CA SER A 90 7.92 -9.50 18.62
C SER A 90 7.35 -10.90 18.71
N VAL A 91 7.97 -11.74 19.53
CA VAL A 91 7.68 -13.16 19.67
C VAL A 91 7.16 -13.42 21.08
N THR A 92 6.06 -14.16 21.17
CA THR A 92 5.53 -14.66 22.44
C THR A 92 5.58 -16.18 22.41
N LEU A 93 6.15 -16.76 23.46
CA LEU A 93 6.25 -18.22 23.63
C LEU A 93 5.14 -18.70 24.58
N SER A 94 4.68 -19.93 24.42
CA SER A 94 3.73 -20.57 25.34
C SER A 94 4.41 -20.97 26.64
N GLU A 95 5.63 -21.50 26.54
CA GLU A 95 6.47 -21.91 27.67
C GLU A 95 7.93 -21.54 27.37
N PHE A 96 8.67 -21.12 28.40
CA PHE A 96 10.08 -20.76 28.29
C PHE A 96 10.80 -21.00 29.63
N THR A 97 12.00 -21.57 29.56
CA THR A 97 12.88 -21.76 30.71
C THR A 97 13.75 -20.50 30.89
N GLU A 98 13.70 -19.89 32.07
CA GLU A 98 14.54 -18.73 32.38
C GLU A 98 16.02 -19.08 32.25
N GLY A 99 16.76 -18.29 31.47
CA GLY A 99 18.19 -18.52 31.18
C GLY A 99 18.47 -19.22 29.84
N SER A 100 17.46 -19.71 29.11
CA SER A 100 17.67 -20.21 27.74
C SER A 100 18.00 -19.08 26.77
N GLN A 101 18.84 -19.36 25.78
CA GLN A 101 19.16 -18.42 24.71
C GLN A 101 18.11 -18.54 23.60
N LEU A 102 17.60 -17.40 23.14
CA LEU A 102 16.55 -17.33 22.13
C LEU A 102 17.07 -16.61 20.91
N PHE A 103 16.84 -17.20 19.74
CA PHE A 103 17.20 -16.62 18.46
C PHE A 103 16.01 -16.65 17.51
N LEU A 104 15.89 -15.60 16.72
CA LEU A 104 15.06 -15.56 15.52
C LEU A 104 15.97 -15.80 14.32
N ASN A 105 15.80 -16.95 13.67
CA ASN A 105 16.42 -17.23 12.38
C ASN A 105 15.55 -16.63 11.28
N ILE A 106 16.18 -15.86 10.39
CA ILE A 106 15.61 -15.36 9.15
C ILE A 106 16.23 -16.16 8.02
N ILE A 107 15.38 -16.78 7.22
CA ILE A 107 15.74 -17.68 6.13
C ILE A 107 15.25 -17.04 4.84
N ASP A 108 16.15 -16.83 3.88
CA ASP A 108 15.81 -16.28 2.57
C ASP A 108 15.44 -17.36 1.53
N GLU A 109 15.17 -16.93 0.30
CA GLU A 109 14.82 -17.83 -0.81
C GLU A 109 15.94 -18.81 -1.20
N ASP A 110 17.20 -18.44 -0.94
CA ASP A 110 18.40 -19.24 -1.20
C ASP A 110 18.77 -20.14 0.00
N ALA A 111 17.93 -20.15 1.05
CA ALA A 111 18.13 -20.85 2.31
C ALA A 111 19.35 -20.39 3.13
N GLU A 112 19.82 -19.15 2.92
CA GLU A 112 20.79 -18.52 3.82
C GLU A 112 20.10 -18.16 5.15
N VAL A 113 20.79 -18.42 6.26
CA VAL A 113 20.23 -18.24 7.61
C VAL A 113 20.96 -17.11 8.34
N ARG A 114 20.21 -16.08 8.71
CA ARG A 114 20.65 -14.98 9.58
C ARG A 114 19.98 -15.10 10.94
N SER A 115 20.77 -15.26 12.00
CA SER A 115 20.26 -15.40 13.37
C SER A 115 20.34 -14.10 14.16
N TYR A 116 19.23 -13.71 14.80
CA TYR A 116 19.12 -12.53 15.64
C TYR A 116 18.79 -12.95 17.07
N GLU A 117 19.60 -12.52 18.04
CA GLU A 117 19.30 -12.79 19.45
C GLU A 117 18.05 -12.02 19.88
N LEU A 118 17.13 -12.74 20.50
CA LEU A 118 15.86 -12.24 21.01
C LEU A 118 16.02 -11.75 22.45
N LYS A 119 15.70 -10.49 22.70
CA LYS A 119 15.77 -9.87 24.03
C LYS A 119 14.40 -9.84 24.69
N SER A 120 14.33 -10.21 25.96
CA SER A 120 13.09 -10.17 26.74
C SER A 120 12.74 -8.73 27.14
N GLU A 121 11.55 -8.29 26.77
CA GLU A 121 10.93 -7.03 27.15
C GLU A 121 9.52 -7.34 27.69
N ASN A 122 9.34 -7.35 29.01
CA ASN A 122 8.03 -7.56 29.66
C ASN A 122 7.26 -8.84 29.24
N GLY A 123 7.98 -9.96 29.06
CA GLY A 123 7.38 -11.23 28.64
C GLY A 123 7.15 -11.37 27.13
N VAL A 124 7.62 -10.41 26.34
CA VAL A 124 7.69 -10.48 24.87
C VAL A 124 9.16 -10.45 24.47
N PHE A 125 9.54 -11.33 23.55
CA PHE A 125 10.89 -11.41 23.05
C PHE A 125 11.02 -10.63 21.76
N THR A 126 12.00 -9.74 21.65
CA THR A 126 12.10 -8.83 20.52
C THR A 126 13.48 -8.81 19.89
N ALA A 127 13.51 -8.58 18.58
CA ALA A 127 14.72 -8.36 17.81
C ALA A 127 14.46 -7.36 16.69
N MET A 128 15.50 -6.60 16.32
CA MET A 128 15.51 -5.77 15.12
C MET A 128 16.12 -6.58 13.99
N ILE A 129 15.37 -6.75 12.91
CA ILE A 129 15.81 -7.46 11.70
C ILE A 129 15.83 -6.48 10.51
N GLU A 130 16.75 -6.70 9.58
CA GLU A 130 16.87 -5.89 8.36
C GLU A 130 16.65 -6.81 7.15
N LEU A 131 15.66 -6.46 6.33
CA LEU A 131 15.22 -7.25 5.18
C LEU A 131 15.42 -6.46 3.90
N LEU A 132 15.83 -7.13 2.82
CA LEU A 132 15.88 -6.54 1.50
C LEU A 132 14.45 -6.50 0.93
N PRO A 133 13.99 -5.38 0.33
CA PRO A 133 12.65 -5.26 -0.22
C PRO A 133 12.33 -6.30 -1.30
N ASP A 134 13.37 -6.80 -1.95
CA ASP A 134 13.26 -7.60 -3.16
C ASP A 134 13.18 -9.12 -2.94
N GLU A 135 13.31 -9.58 -1.71
CA GLU A 135 13.40 -11.00 -1.35
C GLU A 135 12.19 -11.48 -0.56
N THR A 136 11.95 -12.79 -0.52
CA THR A 136 10.98 -13.40 0.39
C THR A 136 11.70 -14.04 1.57
N TYR A 137 11.14 -13.87 2.77
CA TYR A 137 11.74 -14.42 4.00
C TYR A 137 10.78 -15.27 4.81
N HIS A 138 11.33 -16.32 5.39
CA HIS A 138 10.73 -17.12 6.44
C HIS A 138 11.45 -16.88 7.77
N GLY A 139 10.73 -17.06 8.86
CA GLY A 139 11.27 -16.98 10.21
C GLY A 139 11.14 -18.31 10.93
N GLN A 140 12.09 -18.60 11.81
CA GLN A 140 12.03 -19.74 12.73
C GLN A 140 12.63 -19.33 14.07
N VAL A 141 11.94 -19.65 15.16
CA VAL A 141 12.47 -19.42 16.51
C VAL A 141 13.31 -20.61 16.92
N ARG A 142 14.52 -20.34 17.38
CA ARG A 142 15.45 -21.31 17.94
C ARG A 142 15.65 -21.03 19.43
N VAL A 143 15.48 -22.07 20.23
CA VAL A 143 15.74 -22.05 21.68
C VAL A 143 16.90 -22.97 21.99
N ILE A 144 17.89 -22.47 22.73
CA ILE A 144 19.01 -23.25 23.25
C ILE A 144 18.92 -23.26 24.77
N ASP A 145 18.66 -24.43 25.34
CA ASP A 145 18.59 -24.67 26.77
C ASP A 145 19.68 -25.68 27.17
N GLY A 146 20.82 -25.17 27.64
CA GLY A 146 22.01 -25.97 27.90
C GLY A 146 22.51 -26.67 26.63
N ASN A 147 22.38 -28.01 26.59
CA ASN A 147 22.79 -28.84 25.45
C ASN A 147 21.61 -29.22 24.53
N LYS A 148 20.40 -28.71 24.80
CA LYS A 148 19.21 -29.01 24.01
C LYS A 148 18.87 -27.83 23.12
N GLU A 149 18.79 -28.09 21.82
CA GLU A 149 18.30 -27.14 20.83
C GLU A 149 16.88 -27.55 20.41
N THR A 150 15.97 -26.59 20.35
CA THR A 150 14.58 -26.78 19.88
C THR A 150 14.24 -25.70 18.88
N LEU A 151 13.61 -26.09 17.77
CA LEU A 151 13.20 -25.21 16.69
C LEU A 151 11.67 -25.15 16.61
N SER A 152 11.12 -23.97 16.40
CA SER A 152 9.70 -23.80 16.09
C SER A 152 9.40 -24.27 14.67
N ASN A 153 8.12 -24.30 14.30
CA ASN A 153 7.78 -24.34 12.89
C ASN A 153 8.24 -23.05 12.20
N GLU A 154 8.49 -23.16 10.90
CA GLU A 154 8.73 -21.99 10.06
C GLU A 154 7.44 -21.19 9.87
N PHE A 155 7.57 -19.87 9.82
CA PHE A 155 6.48 -18.95 9.55
C PHE A 155 6.88 -17.94 8.48
N ALA A 156 5.93 -17.54 7.64
CA ALA A 156 6.18 -16.51 6.63
C ALA A 156 6.26 -15.12 7.27
N ILE A 157 7.23 -14.31 6.84
CA ILE A 157 7.25 -12.88 7.15
C ILE A 157 6.40 -12.18 6.09
N PRO A 158 5.34 -11.42 6.46
CA PRO A 158 4.45 -10.82 5.47
C PRO A 158 5.21 -9.84 4.56
N HIS A 159 5.27 -10.17 3.26
CA HIS A 159 5.98 -9.37 2.24
C HIS A 159 5.48 -7.93 2.18
N ASP A 160 4.17 -7.71 2.39
CA ASP A 160 3.54 -6.39 2.47
C ASP A 160 4.22 -5.42 3.46
N LEU A 161 4.94 -5.93 4.48
CA LEU A 161 5.59 -5.09 5.49
C LEU A 161 6.89 -4.45 5.03
N TYR A 162 7.54 -5.04 4.02
CA TYR A 162 8.88 -4.65 3.58
C TYR A 162 9.06 -4.58 2.06
N ASN A 163 8.03 -4.89 1.27
CA ASN A 163 8.04 -4.79 -0.19
C ASN A 163 7.84 -3.34 -0.67
N VAL A 164 8.95 -2.71 -1.06
CA VAL A 164 8.96 -1.39 -1.71
C VAL A 164 8.45 -1.53 -3.14
N GLN A 165 7.58 -0.60 -3.57
CA GLN A 165 6.93 -0.69 -4.88
C GLN A 165 7.95 -0.71 -6.03
N ARG A 166 8.01 -1.83 -6.74
CA ARG A 166 8.83 -1.98 -7.94
C ARG A 166 8.24 -1.25 -9.13
N TYR A 167 9.11 -0.75 -10.01
CA TYR A 167 8.72 -0.15 -11.27
C TYR A 167 9.63 -0.57 -12.43
N GLN A 168 9.15 -0.36 -13.64
CA GLN A 168 9.91 -0.42 -14.88
C GLN A 168 9.66 0.87 -15.65
N LEU A 169 10.74 1.54 -16.06
CA LEU A 169 10.69 2.74 -16.87
C LEU A 169 11.26 2.45 -18.26
N LEU A 170 10.49 2.77 -19.30
CA LEU A 170 10.90 2.60 -20.69
C LEU A 170 10.89 3.95 -21.41
N GLY A 171 11.99 4.28 -22.08
CA GLY A 171 12.08 5.42 -22.99
C GLY A 171 12.04 4.95 -24.45
N HIS A 172 11.29 5.66 -25.28
CA HIS A 172 11.21 5.40 -26.71
C HIS A 172 11.37 6.69 -27.50
N ALA A 173 11.92 6.59 -28.70
CA ALA A 173 12.05 7.71 -29.62
C ALA A 173 11.75 7.30 -31.07
N TRP A 174 11.02 8.16 -31.78
CA TRP A 174 10.62 7.96 -33.18
C TRP A 174 10.79 9.24 -33.99
N LEU A 175 11.15 9.08 -35.26
CA LEU A 175 11.25 10.17 -36.22
C LEU A 175 9.98 10.06 -37.06
N LEU A 176 9.12 11.06 -36.94
CA LEU A 176 7.98 11.19 -37.84
C LEU A 176 8.46 11.91 -39.11
N GLU A 177 7.59 12.12 -40.10
CA GLU A 177 7.93 12.88 -41.33
C GLU A 177 8.28 14.38 -41.08
N THR A 178 8.44 14.77 -39.82
CA THR A 178 8.77 16.11 -39.32
C THR A 178 10.26 16.22 -38.97
N ASP A 179 10.79 17.45 -38.92
CA ASP A 179 12.17 17.73 -38.47
C ASP A 179 12.38 17.57 -36.94
N LYS A 180 11.50 16.81 -36.26
CA LYS A 180 11.49 16.64 -34.81
C LYS A 180 11.62 15.17 -34.41
N ILE A 181 12.30 14.94 -33.30
CA ILE A 181 12.33 13.65 -32.63
C ILE A 181 11.26 13.65 -31.53
N HIS A 182 10.39 12.66 -31.56
CA HIS A 182 9.33 12.48 -30.56
C HIS A 182 9.75 11.41 -29.56
N TYR A 183 9.69 11.74 -28.29
CA TYR A 183 10.03 10.85 -27.18
C TYR A 183 8.77 10.47 -26.40
N SER A 184 8.71 9.23 -25.91
CA SER A 184 7.72 8.78 -24.94
C SER A 184 8.38 8.04 -23.78
N PHE A 185 7.83 8.23 -22.59
CA PHE A 185 8.32 7.64 -21.35
C PHE A 185 7.20 6.89 -20.66
N ASP A 186 7.33 5.57 -20.57
CA ASP A 186 6.32 4.68 -20.00
C ASP A 186 6.78 4.17 -18.64
N LEU A 187 6.04 4.51 -17.58
CA LEU A 187 6.24 3.96 -16.24
C LEU A 187 5.20 2.86 -15.95
N TYR A 188 5.71 1.67 -15.69
CA TYR A 188 4.96 0.52 -15.21
C TYR A 188 5.26 0.32 -13.73
N THR A 189 4.22 0.17 -12.90
CA THR A 189 4.40 -0.05 -11.46
C THR A 189 3.76 -1.37 -11.07
N HIS A 190 4.40 -2.09 -10.16
CA HIS A 190 3.85 -3.31 -9.58
C HIS A 190 2.88 -2.95 -8.45
N TYR A 191 1.97 -3.87 -8.13
CA TYR A 191 1.12 -3.69 -6.97
C TYR A 191 1.94 -3.66 -5.68
N CYS A 192 1.73 -2.62 -4.88
CA CYS A 192 2.20 -2.53 -3.51
C CYS A 192 0.99 -2.14 -2.65
N LYS A 193 0.75 -2.86 -1.55
CA LYS A 193 -0.43 -2.62 -0.71
C LYS A 193 -0.25 -1.43 0.22
N ASP A 194 0.94 -1.27 0.76
CA ASP A 194 1.26 -0.24 1.75
C ASP A 194 1.49 1.12 1.08
N GLU A 195 0.78 2.15 1.53
CA GLU A 195 0.87 3.48 0.91
C GLU A 195 2.21 4.17 1.16
N GLU A 196 2.88 3.90 2.27
CA GLU A 196 4.17 4.50 2.60
C GLU A 196 5.28 3.93 1.70
N LEU A 197 5.16 2.66 1.30
CA LEU A 197 6.11 1.95 0.43
C LEU A 197 5.85 2.16 -1.07
N ARG A 198 4.81 2.92 -1.43
CA ARG A 198 4.48 3.28 -2.82
C ARG A 198 5.30 4.46 -3.33
N ILE A 199 5.43 4.53 -4.65
CA ILE A 199 5.91 5.72 -5.35
C ILE A 199 4.89 6.85 -5.13
N SER A 200 5.37 7.97 -4.59
CA SER A 200 4.58 9.17 -4.32
C SER A 200 4.71 10.21 -5.43
N GLU A 201 5.88 10.28 -6.08
CA GLU A 201 6.13 11.16 -7.22
C GLU A 201 7.07 10.48 -8.23
N ALA A 202 6.85 10.72 -9.51
CA ALA A 202 7.73 10.28 -10.59
C ALA A 202 7.83 11.37 -11.65
N ALA A 203 9.05 11.74 -12.03
CA ALA A 203 9.29 12.78 -13.01
C ALA A 203 10.48 12.43 -13.93
N ILE A 204 10.46 12.94 -15.16
CA ILE A 204 11.56 12.91 -16.11
C ILE A 204 12.09 14.32 -16.29
N LYS A 205 13.35 14.55 -15.90
CA LYS A 205 14.09 15.78 -16.21
C LYS A 205 14.72 15.67 -17.59
N VAL A 206 14.41 16.63 -18.44
CA VAL A 206 15.04 16.82 -19.74
C VAL A 206 16.25 17.73 -19.54
N VAL A 207 17.44 17.22 -19.80
CA VAL A 207 18.71 17.90 -19.61
C VAL A 207 19.37 18.13 -20.96
N GLU A 208 19.85 19.34 -21.20
CA GLU A 208 20.61 19.66 -22.41
C GLU A 208 21.86 20.45 -22.01
N GLY A 209 23.05 19.88 -22.23
CA GLY A 209 24.29 20.45 -21.69
C GLY A 209 24.33 20.37 -20.16
N GLN A 210 24.39 21.53 -19.49
CA GLN A 210 24.40 21.62 -18.02
C GLN A 210 23.06 22.06 -17.43
N ASP A 211 22.08 22.42 -18.27
CA ASP A 211 20.83 23.02 -17.84
C ASP A 211 19.69 21.99 -17.91
N THR A 212 18.82 22.01 -16.88
CA THR A 212 17.52 21.33 -16.95
C THR A 212 16.58 22.21 -17.76
N ARG A 213 16.11 21.68 -18.89
CA ARG A 213 15.17 22.37 -19.79
C ARG A 213 13.74 22.27 -19.30
N GLU A 214 13.33 21.07 -18.91
CA GLU A 214 11.95 20.77 -18.56
C GLU A 214 11.88 19.59 -17.57
N THR A 215 10.83 19.57 -16.76
CA THR A 215 10.49 18.44 -15.89
C THR A 215 9.10 17.92 -16.25
N LEU A 216 9.02 16.67 -16.67
CA LEU A 216 7.80 15.99 -17.10
C LEU A 216 7.29 15.09 -15.98
N PHE A 217 6.14 15.41 -15.38
CA PHE A 217 5.58 14.62 -14.29
C PHE A 217 4.78 13.42 -14.84
N LEU A 218 5.15 12.21 -14.42
CA LEU A 218 4.46 10.98 -14.77
C LEU A 218 3.18 10.84 -13.93
N PRO A 219 2.02 10.54 -14.55
CA PRO A 219 0.76 10.47 -13.82
C PRO A 219 0.69 9.21 -12.94
N LEU A 220 0.82 9.35 -11.64
CA LEU A 220 0.62 8.27 -10.67
C LEU A 220 -0.87 8.12 -10.37
N GLY A 221 -1.53 7.17 -11.04
CA GLY A 221 -2.96 6.88 -10.85
C GLY A 221 -3.19 5.54 -10.16
N ASN A 222 -4.35 5.37 -9.52
CA ASN A 222 -4.72 4.16 -8.76
C ASN A 222 -4.99 2.89 -9.62
N SER A 223 -4.85 2.95 -10.94
CA SER A 223 -5.16 1.83 -11.84
C SER A 223 -3.92 0.93 -12.02
N GLN A 224 -4.02 -0.32 -11.60
CA GLN A 224 -2.91 -1.29 -11.55
C GLN A 224 -2.35 -1.76 -12.90
N GLU A 225 -2.87 -1.33 -14.06
CA GLU A 225 -2.61 -2.07 -15.31
C GLU A 225 -2.29 -1.24 -16.56
N LEU A 226 -2.20 0.10 -16.47
CA LEU A 226 -1.87 0.94 -17.63
C LEU A 226 -0.56 1.68 -17.42
N ALA A 227 0.33 1.52 -18.40
CA ALA A 227 1.53 2.33 -18.55
C ALA A 227 1.17 3.81 -18.37
N LYS A 228 1.97 4.52 -17.56
CA LYS A 228 1.82 5.95 -17.36
C LYS A 228 2.79 6.63 -18.30
N THR A 229 2.25 7.26 -19.33
CA THR A 229 3.04 7.81 -20.43
C THR A 229 3.11 9.33 -20.38
N VAL A 230 4.31 9.88 -20.58
CA VAL A 230 4.51 11.29 -20.90
C VAL A 230 5.31 11.43 -22.20
N TYR A 231 5.11 12.54 -22.90
CA TYR A 231 5.70 12.79 -24.21
C TYR A 231 6.57 14.05 -24.20
N TYR A 232 7.60 14.05 -25.04
CA TYR A 232 8.46 15.22 -25.25
C TYR A 232 8.86 15.30 -26.72
N GLU A 233 9.07 16.50 -27.24
CA GLU A 233 9.54 16.74 -28.59
C GLU A 233 10.80 17.57 -28.57
N ALA A 234 11.80 17.18 -29.36
CA ALA A 234 13.03 17.95 -29.55
C ALA A 234 13.30 18.15 -31.03
N ASP A 235 14.00 19.25 -31.36
CA ASP A 235 14.54 19.43 -32.70
C ASP A 235 15.59 18.35 -33.00
N ARG A 236 15.74 17.96 -34.26
CA ARG A 236 16.59 16.83 -34.67
C ARG A 236 18.08 17.00 -34.34
N ASP A 237 18.54 18.24 -34.22
CA ASP A 237 19.91 18.59 -33.85
C ASP A 237 20.10 18.75 -32.33
N ALA A 238 19.01 18.76 -31.55
CA ALA A 238 19.08 18.73 -30.11
C ALA A 238 19.54 17.35 -29.61
N SER A 239 20.31 17.34 -28.52
CA SER A 239 20.81 16.11 -27.89
C SER A 239 20.43 16.06 -26.42
N PRO A 240 19.13 15.89 -26.10
CA PRO A 240 18.68 15.82 -24.72
C PRO A 240 19.09 14.50 -24.05
N THR A 241 19.47 14.59 -22.78
CA THR A 241 19.56 13.46 -21.84
C THR A 241 18.34 13.47 -20.94
N PHE A 242 17.82 12.30 -20.60
CA PHE A 242 16.63 12.16 -19.76
C PHE A 242 17.00 11.49 -18.45
N VAL A 243 16.65 12.14 -17.34
CA VAL A 243 16.93 11.63 -15.99
C VAL A 243 15.61 11.45 -15.26
N ALA A 244 15.32 10.22 -14.83
CA ALA A 244 14.18 9.92 -14.01
C ALA A 244 14.47 10.21 -12.54
N GLU A 245 13.50 10.78 -11.84
CA GLU A 245 13.47 10.93 -10.40
C GLU A 245 12.19 10.29 -9.87
N ILE A 246 12.36 9.25 -9.03
CA ILE A 246 11.27 8.46 -8.46
C ILE A 246 11.33 8.61 -6.95
N THR A 247 10.33 9.28 -6.36
CA THR A 247 10.21 9.52 -4.92
C THR A 247 9.18 8.57 -4.32
N TYR A 248 9.48 8.04 -3.13
CA TYR A 248 8.59 7.14 -2.40
C TYR A 248 7.88 7.84 -1.24
N GLY A 249 6.81 7.23 -0.73
CA GLY A 249 6.02 7.75 0.39
C GLY A 249 6.84 7.95 1.68
N PHE A 250 7.87 7.11 1.90
CA PHE A 250 8.81 7.24 3.01
C PHE A 250 9.88 8.34 2.82
N GLY A 251 9.87 9.05 1.69
CA GLY A 251 10.64 10.27 1.47
C GLY A 251 11.99 10.13 0.77
N GLU A 252 12.49 8.91 0.54
CA GLU A 252 13.69 8.72 -0.30
C GLU A 252 13.35 8.79 -1.79
N SER A 253 14.36 9.12 -2.59
CA SER A 253 14.25 9.21 -4.05
C SER A 253 15.37 8.43 -4.73
N LYS A 254 15.02 7.78 -5.83
CA LYS A 254 15.97 7.13 -6.73
C LYS A 254 16.06 7.93 -8.02
N THR A 255 17.30 8.22 -8.44
CA THR A 255 17.59 8.93 -9.69
C THR A 255 18.31 7.99 -10.65
N GLU A 256 17.88 7.93 -11.91
CA GLU A 256 18.52 7.12 -12.94
C GLU A 256 18.39 7.74 -14.33
N GLU A 257 19.39 7.51 -15.19
CA GLU A 257 19.30 7.91 -16.60
C GLU A 257 18.32 7.01 -17.34
N VAL A 258 17.42 7.60 -18.11
CA VAL A 258 16.46 6.86 -18.91
C VAL A 258 17.12 6.34 -20.18
N LYS A 259 17.14 5.02 -20.34
CA LYS A 259 17.58 4.40 -21.59
C LYS A 259 16.52 4.60 -22.66
N ILE A 260 16.90 5.26 -23.76
CA ILE A 260 16.03 5.51 -24.90
C ILE A 260 16.21 4.41 -25.95
N ASN A 261 15.11 3.76 -26.31
CA ASN A 261 15.03 2.87 -27.46
C ASN A 261 14.67 3.69 -28.71
N TYR A 262 15.63 3.84 -29.62
CA TYR A 262 15.46 4.59 -30.87
C TYR A 262 14.90 3.69 -31.98
N HIS A 263 13.82 4.12 -32.63
CA HIS A 263 13.12 3.40 -33.70
C HIS A 263 13.17 4.21 -35.00
N PHE A 264 14.35 4.32 -35.60
CA PHE A 264 14.58 4.99 -36.88
C PHE A 264 15.14 3.99 -37.91
#